data_AF-A0A6B2UPN3-F1
#
_entry.id   AF-A0A6B2UPN3-F1
#
_cell.length_a   1.000
_cell.length_b   1.000
_cell.length_c   1.000
_cell.angle_alpha   90.00
_cell.angle_beta   90.00
_cell.angle_gamma   90.00
#
_symmetry.space_group_name_H-M   'P 1'
#
loop_
_entity.id
_entity.type
_entity.pdbx_description
1 polymer ?
#
loop_
_entity_poly.entity_id
_entity_poly.type
_entity_poly.pdbx_seq_one_letter_code
_entity_poly.pdbx_strand_id
1 'polypeptide(L)'
;MTLNELIEALRAVDPTTVVERGFHHPHSYRGFYEELAFEPTGRTTVGEMLAAALDAHGTTYVGWKGGEYITMHGGSLCWLALEGSAGGEEITAELLTELLADVVRSAAETPTGPPGTRAFTRDQLADIGVPFELDGDEGTAQELSNRIVGSERWTDVRELVFRAPDDGLAYRVTYEVGSTESVDGVEPFHRAGPVVFAEHVEERAVVTREWRPAVERPARGREVSRALTEVRTVLSRAESALLGDGPTEYLYESDGRGLLMDAAGEWVAAYDPEHEEINAALQDVIALLGPWQRTGRPKGTEQQRQAALKGVPCACGRLWAGRVATGHSQHGARCAATE
;
A
#
# COMPACT_ATOMS: atom_id res chain seq x y z
N MET A 1 46.38 -16.52 36.20
CA MET A 1 45.85 -15.39 37.00
C MET A 1 44.66 -15.85 37.83
N THR A 2 44.31 -15.14 38.91
CA THR A 2 43.18 -15.50 39.78
C THR A 2 41.83 -14.99 39.25
N LEU A 3 40.72 -15.57 39.72
CA LEU A 3 39.36 -15.18 39.33
C LEU A 3 39.05 -13.70 39.64
N ASN A 4 39.49 -13.17 40.79
CA ASN A 4 39.31 -11.75 41.09
C ASN A 4 40.13 -10.85 40.15
N GLU A 5 41.38 -11.23 39.83
CA GLU A 5 42.20 -10.47 38.89
C GLU A 5 41.57 -10.47 37.49
N LEU A 6 41.02 -11.60 37.05
CA LEU A 6 40.29 -11.72 35.79
C LEU A 6 39.04 -10.82 35.78
N ILE A 7 38.22 -10.85 36.83
CA ILE A 7 37.01 -10.01 36.97
C ILE A 7 37.39 -8.52 36.92
N GLU A 8 38.40 -8.10 37.69
CA GLU A 8 38.84 -6.71 37.72
C GLU A 8 39.41 -6.25 36.37
N ALA A 9 40.16 -7.11 35.67
CA ALA A 9 40.67 -6.81 34.34
C ALA A 9 39.54 -6.67 33.31
N LEU A 10 38.53 -7.54 33.34
CA LEU A 10 37.37 -7.46 32.45
C LEU A 10 36.49 -6.24 32.74
N ARG A 11 36.32 -5.85 34.01
CA ARG A 11 35.60 -4.63 34.41
C ARG A 11 36.25 -3.34 33.92
N ALA A 12 37.55 -3.36 33.68
CA ALA A 12 38.29 -2.20 33.18
C ALA A 12 38.09 -1.97 31.67
N VAL A 13 37.46 -2.90 30.97
CA VAL A 13 37.19 -2.84 29.52
C VAL A 13 35.71 -2.57 29.30
N ASP A 14 35.37 -1.85 28.23
CA ASP A 14 33.98 -1.60 27.84
C ASP A 14 33.27 -2.96 27.63
N PRO A 15 32.19 -3.27 28.37
CA PRO A 15 31.51 -4.55 28.27
C PRO A 15 30.91 -4.81 26.88
N THR A 16 30.69 -3.78 26.07
CA THR A 16 30.22 -3.92 24.69
C THR A 16 31.33 -4.26 23.69
N THR A 17 32.59 -4.27 24.14
CA THR A 17 33.74 -4.67 23.32
C THR A 17 33.58 -6.10 22.85
N VAL A 18 33.58 -6.30 21.54
CA VAL A 18 33.52 -7.62 20.91
C VAL A 18 34.93 -8.14 20.66
N VAL A 19 35.17 -9.39 21.06
CA VAL A 19 36.42 -10.13 20.80
C VAL A 19 36.12 -11.32 19.88
N GLU A 20 37.06 -11.68 18.98
CA GLU A 20 36.90 -12.85 18.10
C GLU A 20 37.04 -14.18 18.84
N ARG A 21 37.83 -14.18 19.91
CA ARG A 21 38.11 -15.33 20.77
C ARG A 21 37.83 -14.91 22.19
N GLY A 22 36.87 -15.55 22.83
CA GLY A 22 36.59 -15.34 24.24
C GLY A 22 36.40 -16.65 24.97
N PHE A 23 35.68 -16.60 26.08
CA PHE A 23 35.35 -17.79 26.84
C PHE A 23 33.97 -17.69 27.50
N HIS A 24 33.41 -18.84 27.83
CA HIS A 24 32.12 -18.98 28.49
C HIS A 24 32.08 -20.25 29.34
N HIS A 25 30.90 -20.62 29.84
CA HIS A 25 30.64 -21.90 30.50
C HIS A 25 31.69 -22.28 31.57
N PRO A 26 31.68 -21.60 32.73
CA PRO A 26 32.60 -21.93 33.81
C PRO A 26 32.39 -23.36 34.33
N HIS A 27 33.46 -24.10 34.55
CA HIS A 27 33.46 -25.46 35.10
C HIS A 27 34.73 -25.75 35.92
N SER A 28 34.74 -26.84 36.69
CA SER A 28 35.95 -27.28 37.41
C SER A 28 37.03 -27.70 36.42
N TYR A 29 38.26 -27.20 36.60
CA TYR A 29 39.38 -27.61 35.76
C TYR A 29 39.78 -29.05 36.09
N ARG A 30 39.94 -29.89 35.07
CA ARG A 30 40.20 -31.32 35.31
C ARG A 30 41.64 -31.62 35.72
N GLY A 31 42.58 -30.72 35.41
CA GLY A 31 43.97 -30.84 35.86
C GLY A 31 44.07 -30.72 37.38
N PHE A 32 43.42 -29.70 37.93
CA PHE A 32 43.37 -29.39 39.35
C PHE A 32 41.95 -28.95 39.71
N TYR A 33 41.22 -29.75 40.49
CA TYR A 33 39.79 -29.53 40.72
C TYR A 33 39.51 -28.26 41.53
N GLU A 34 40.50 -27.79 42.29
CA GLU A 34 40.52 -26.53 43.03
C GLU A 34 40.60 -25.28 42.15
N GLU A 35 40.82 -25.46 40.84
CA GLU A 35 40.95 -24.40 39.85
C GLU A 35 39.72 -24.33 38.94
N LEU A 36 39.52 -23.14 38.37
CA LEU A 36 38.39 -22.82 37.52
C LEU A 36 38.82 -22.86 36.05
N ALA A 37 38.01 -23.46 35.20
CA ALA A 37 38.17 -23.38 33.76
C ALA A 37 36.95 -22.77 33.10
N PHE A 38 37.17 -22.14 31.95
CA PHE A 38 36.14 -21.66 31.05
C PHE A 38 36.35 -22.33 29.69
N GLU A 39 35.27 -22.70 29.02
CA GLU A 39 35.36 -23.21 27.65
C GLU A 39 35.72 -22.06 26.69
N PRO A 40 36.66 -22.27 25.75
CA PRO A 40 36.92 -21.30 24.71
C PRO A 40 35.68 -21.16 23.82
N THR A 41 35.29 -19.92 23.52
CA THR A 41 34.21 -19.61 22.58
C THR A 41 34.71 -18.69 21.47
N GLY A 42 33.94 -18.62 20.39
CA GLY A 42 34.21 -17.72 19.28
C GLY A 42 33.89 -16.27 19.63
N ARG A 43 33.30 -15.56 18.67
CA ARG A 43 32.93 -14.16 18.81
C ARG A 43 31.96 -13.97 20.00
N THR A 44 32.36 -13.16 20.97
CA THR A 44 31.60 -12.85 22.19
C THR A 44 31.93 -11.43 22.66
N THR A 45 31.20 -10.92 23.63
CA THR A 45 31.47 -9.63 24.26
C THR A 45 32.26 -9.78 25.55
N VAL A 46 33.03 -8.75 25.91
CA VAL A 46 33.69 -8.65 27.21
C VAL A 46 32.65 -8.73 28.34
N GLY A 47 31.45 -8.18 28.14
CA GLY A 47 30.34 -8.26 29.09
C GLY A 47 29.89 -9.70 29.36
N GLU A 48 29.78 -10.54 28.32
CA GLU A 48 29.46 -11.97 28.45
C GLU A 48 30.56 -12.74 29.17
N MET A 49 31.83 -12.47 28.83
CA MET A 49 32.98 -13.06 29.53
C MET A 49 33.00 -12.68 31.02
N LEU A 50 32.71 -11.40 31.32
CA LEU A 50 32.60 -10.89 32.69
C LEU A 50 31.44 -11.54 33.43
N ALA A 51 30.28 -11.69 32.79
CA ALA A 51 29.12 -12.38 33.37
C ALA A 51 29.47 -13.83 33.73
N ALA A 52 30.13 -14.57 32.83
CA ALA A 52 30.60 -15.92 33.11
C ALA A 52 31.57 -15.98 34.30
N ALA A 53 32.50 -15.02 34.40
CA ALA A 53 33.44 -14.94 35.51
C ALA A 53 32.75 -14.61 36.85
N LEU A 54 31.76 -13.71 36.83
CA LEU A 54 30.96 -13.36 38.02
C LEU A 54 30.08 -14.52 38.46
N ASP A 55 29.45 -15.23 37.54
CA ASP A 55 28.63 -16.41 37.82
C ASP A 55 29.46 -17.54 38.45
N ALA A 56 30.74 -17.65 38.10
CA ALA A 56 31.65 -18.60 38.71
C ALA A 56 32.05 -18.24 40.15
N HIS A 57 32.07 -16.95 40.49
CA HIS A 57 32.59 -16.48 41.77
C HIS A 57 31.65 -16.85 42.93
N GLY A 58 32.08 -17.79 43.76
CA GLY A 58 31.29 -18.34 44.87
C GLY A 58 30.42 -19.54 44.48
N THR A 59 30.50 -19.99 43.22
CA THR A 59 29.75 -21.15 42.74
C THR A 59 30.51 -22.44 43.00
N THR A 60 29.75 -23.47 43.39
CA THR A 60 30.28 -24.79 43.69
C THR A 60 30.11 -25.71 42.48
N TYR A 61 31.23 -26.20 41.95
CA TYR A 61 31.23 -27.14 40.82
C TYR A 61 31.49 -28.56 41.29
N VAL A 62 30.87 -29.53 40.61
CA VAL A 62 31.05 -30.96 40.89
C VAL A 62 32.27 -31.46 40.14
N GLY A 63 33.19 -32.13 40.84
CA GLY A 63 34.32 -32.80 40.18
C GLY A 63 33.84 -33.90 39.23
N TRP A 64 34.48 -34.02 38.06
CA TRP A 64 34.11 -34.93 36.96
C TRP A 64 33.95 -36.42 37.34
N LYS A 65 34.54 -36.87 38.46
CA LYS A 65 34.43 -38.25 38.96
C LYS A 65 33.53 -38.39 40.21
N GLY A 66 32.63 -37.44 40.45
CA GLY A 66 31.84 -37.40 41.68
C GLY A 66 32.70 -37.12 42.90
N GLY A 67 33.76 -36.32 42.72
CA GLY A 67 34.64 -35.87 43.80
C GLY A 67 34.02 -34.75 44.62
N GLU A 68 34.81 -34.19 45.53
CA GLU A 68 34.37 -33.11 46.41
C GLU A 68 33.85 -31.90 45.63
N TYR A 69 32.82 -31.29 46.18
CA TYR A 69 32.23 -30.04 45.73
C TYR A 69 33.20 -28.91 46.07
N ILE A 70 33.71 -28.20 45.06
CA ILE A 70 34.66 -27.10 45.27
C ILE A 70 33.95 -25.79 44.93
N THR A 71 33.83 -24.94 45.95
CA THR A 71 33.36 -23.57 45.80
C THR A 71 34.51 -22.72 45.27
N MET A 72 34.34 -22.20 44.06
CA MET A 72 35.32 -21.31 43.45
C MET A 72 35.30 -19.98 44.21
N HIS A 73 36.49 -19.50 44.57
CA HIS A 73 36.63 -18.22 45.26
C HIS A 73 37.50 -17.29 44.42
N GLY A 74 37.57 -16.02 44.79
CA GLY A 74 38.36 -15.03 44.06
C GLY A 74 39.84 -15.33 43.89
N GLY A 75 40.39 -16.31 44.61
CA GLY A 75 41.79 -16.76 44.51
C GLY A 75 42.00 -18.00 43.65
N SER A 76 40.92 -18.61 43.12
CA SER A 76 41.02 -19.75 42.21
C SER A 76 41.72 -19.32 40.92
N LEU A 77 42.71 -20.08 40.47
CA LEU A 77 43.36 -19.84 39.17
C LEU A 77 42.40 -20.19 38.03
N CYS A 78 42.49 -19.43 36.94
CA CYS A 78 41.61 -19.56 35.79
C CYS A 78 42.31 -20.17 34.57
N TRP A 79 41.60 -21.05 33.85
CA TRP A 79 42.09 -21.77 32.68
C TRP A 79 41.13 -21.67 31.50
N LEU A 80 41.67 -21.77 30.28
CA LEU A 80 40.91 -22.06 29.06
C LEU A 80 41.03 -23.54 28.76
N ALA A 81 39.94 -24.27 28.94
CA ALA A 81 39.87 -25.69 28.68
C ALA A 81 38.44 -26.09 28.32
N LEU A 82 38.29 -27.11 27.49
CA LEU A 82 36.97 -27.73 27.28
C LEU A 82 36.55 -28.53 28.51
N GLU A 83 35.25 -28.64 28.77
CA GLU A 83 34.72 -29.41 29.87
C GLU A 83 35.20 -30.88 29.78
N GLY A 84 35.68 -31.42 30.91
CA GLY A 84 36.24 -32.77 30.95
C GLY A 84 37.65 -32.91 30.35
N SER A 85 38.29 -31.82 29.92
CA SER A 85 39.70 -31.81 29.50
C SER A 85 40.63 -31.45 30.65
N ALA A 86 41.74 -32.19 30.78
CA ALA A 86 42.88 -31.81 31.64
C ALA A 86 43.98 -31.07 30.85
N GLY A 87 43.79 -30.88 29.54
CA GLY A 87 44.60 -29.98 28.72
C GLY A 87 43.92 -28.61 28.62
N GLY A 88 44.72 -27.58 28.40
CA GLY A 88 44.26 -26.20 28.32
C GLY A 88 45.44 -25.24 28.49
N GLU A 89 45.11 -23.95 28.53
CA GLU A 89 46.07 -22.87 28.77
C GLU A 89 45.63 -22.09 30.02
N GLU A 90 46.56 -21.76 30.91
CA GLU A 90 46.24 -20.91 32.04
C GLU A 90 45.92 -19.51 31.50
N ILE A 91 44.85 -18.88 32.00
CA ILE A 91 44.55 -17.49 31.69
C ILE A 91 45.56 -16.61 32.44
N THR A 92 46.64 -16.24 31.76
CA THR A 92 47.62 -15.27 32.23
C THR A 92 47.19 -13.85 31.87
N ALA A 93 47.85 -12.85 32.46
CA ALA A 93 47.60 -11.46 32.09
C ALA A 93 47.95 -11.19 30.61
N GLU A 94 48.99 -11.86 30.09
CA GLU A 94 49.40 -11.81 28.70
C GLU A 94 48.34 -12.44 27.79
N LEU A 95 47.85 -13.64 28.12
CA LEU A 95 46.81 -14.29 27.33
C LEU A 95 45.51 -13.48 27.33
N LEU A 96 45.11 -12.94 28.48
CA LEU A 96 43.95 -12.05 28.54
C LEU A 96 44.17 -10.80 27.68
N THR A 97 45.37 -10.21 27.73
CA THR A 97 45.71 -9.08 26.86
C THR A 97 45.64 -9.47 25.39
N GLU A 98 46.03 -10.68 24.99
CA GLU A 98 45.91 -11.18 23.62
C GLU A 98 44.44 -11.39 23.21
N LEU A 99 43.62 -12.01 24.06
CA LEU A 99 42.18 -12.18 23.82
C LEU A 99 41.48 -10.83 23.67
N LEU A 100 41.86 -9.86 24.50
CA LEU A 100 41.34 -8.50 24.44
C LEU A 100 41.98 -7.70 23.30
N ALA A 101 43.21 -7.98 22.86
CA ALA A 101 43.85 -7.28 21.74
C ALA A 101 43.28 -7.71 20.39
N ASP A 102 42.68 -8.91 20.32
CA ASP A 102 41.75 -9.33 19.28
C ASP A 102 40.40 -8.58 19.36
N VAL A 103 40.40 -7.32 19.87
CA VAL A 103 39.34 -6.36 19.57
C VAL A 103 39.27 -6.28 18.07
N VAL A 104 38.15 -6.75 17.53
CA VAL A 104 37.85 -6.57 16.12
C VAL A 104 38.00 -5.08 15.83
N ARG A 105 38.79 -4.72 14.84
CA ARG A 105 38.65 -3.42 14.16
C ARG A 105 37.27 -3.27 13.48
N SER A 106 36.20 -3.91 14.00
CA SER A 106 34.79 -3.75 13.64
C SER A 106 34.12 -2.62 14.39
N ALA A 107 34.81 -1.89 15.27
CA ALA A 107 34.23 -0.68 15.88
C ALA A 107 34.11 0.51 14.89
N ALA A 108 34.48 0.37 13.61
CA ALA A 108 34.39 1.45 12.63
C ALA A 108 33.68 1.10 11.31
N GLU A 109 33.42 -0.18 11.04
CA GLU A 109 32.53 -0.54 9.94
C GLU A 109 31.15 -0.83 10.54
N THR A 110 30.45 0.24 10.92
CA THR A 110 28.98 0.21 10.91
C THR A 110 28.61 -0.51 9.63
N PRO A 111 27.98 -1.69 9.69
CA PRO A 111 27.79 -2.49 8.50
C PRO A 111 27.10 -1.59 7.49
N THR A 112 27.79 -1.31 6.39
CA THR A 112 27.35 -0.28 5.46
C THR A 112 26.15 -0.86 4.76
N GLY A 113 24.97 -0.52 5.26
CA GLY A 113 23.73 -0.95 4.67
C GLY A 113 23.60 -0.40 3.25
N PRO A 114 22.56 -0.81 2.52
CA PRO A 114 22.20 -0.18 1.26
C PRO A 114 22.16 1.35 1.41
N PRO A 115 22.56 2.13 0.38
CA PRO A 115 22.47 3.58 0.44
C PRO A 115 21.04 4.01 0.78
N GLY A 116 20.90 4.94 1.74
CA GLY A 116 19.59 5.38 2.25
C GLY A 116 19.03 4.51 3.38
N THR A 117 19.81 3.58 3.95
CA THR A 117 19.43 2.85 5.17
C THR A 117 20.24 3.29 6.38
N ARG A 118 19.65 3.17 7.56
CA ARG A 118 20.29 3.32 8.86
C ARG A 118 20.29 1.96 9.56
N ALA A 119 21.44 1.58 10.12
CA ALA A 119 21.58 0.36 10.90
C ALA A 119 21.12 0.61 12.33
N PHE A 120 20.28 -0.28 12.85
CA PHE A 120 19.86 -0.32 14.25
C PHE A 120 20.16 -1.71 14.82
N THR A 121 20.67 -1.81 16.03
CA THR A 121 20.63 -3.08 16.77
C THR A 121 19.21 -3.37 17.24
N ARG A 122 18.91 -4.63 17.55
CA ARG A 122 17.60 -5.00 18.13
C ARG A 122 17.34 -4.26 19.45
N ASP A 123 18.38 -4.15 20.28
CA ASP A 123 18.31 -3.41 21.55
C ASP A 123 18.04 -1.93 21.32
N GLN A 124 18.72 -1.30 20.35
CA GLN A 124 18.45 0.09 19.99
C GLN A 124 17.00 0.32 19.53
N LEU A 125 16.42 -0.64 18.79
CA LEU A 125 15.01 -0.56 18.41
C LEU A 125 14.10 -0.73 19.63
N ALA A 126 14.40 -1.69 20.51
CA ALA A 126 13.64 -1.91 21.74
C ALA A 126 13.71 -0.69 22.69
N ASP A 127 14.89 -0.07 22.81
CA ASP A 127 15.12 1.13 23.64
C ASP A 127 14.29 2.33 23.19
N ILE A 128 14.01 2.44 21.89
CA ILE A 128 13.11 3.46 21.33
C ILE A 128 11.68 2.94 21.15
N GLY A 129 11.33 1.79 21.73
CA GLY A 129 9.98 1.21 21.71
C GLY A 129 9.57 0.55 20.40
N VAL A 130 10.45 0.41 19.41
CA VAL A 130 10.13 -0.26 18.13
C VAL A 130 10.12 -1.80 18.32
N PRO A 131 9.04 -2.52 17.92
CA PRO A 131 7.89 -2.05 17.15
C PRO A 131 6.59 -1.87 17.95
N PHE A 132 6.60 -1.95 19.29
CA PHE A 132 5.38 -2.09 20.10
C PHE A 132 5.00 -0.89 20.97
N GLU A 133 5.96 -0.10 21.43
CA GLU A 133 5.81 1.04 22.36
C GLU A 133 6.09 2.36 21.62
N LEU A 134 5.18 2.73 20.69
CA LEU A 134 5.39 3.82 19.73
C LEU A 134 4.45 5.02 19.95
N ASP A 135 4.31 5.44 21.21
CA ASP A 135 3.44 6.55 21.62
C ASP A 135 4.00 7.94 21.31
N GLY A 136 5.31 8.06 21.06
CA GLY A 136 5.98 9.34 20.81
C GLY A 136 6.22 10.17 22.08
N ASP A 137 6.23 9.52 23.25
CA ASP A 137 6.67 10.09 24.51
C ASP A 137 8.21 10.35 24.49
N GLU A 138 8.72 10.99 25.55
CA GLU A 138 10.13 11.40 25.61
C GLU A 138 11.06 10.17 25.59
N GLY A 139 11.71 9.95 24.45
CA GLY A 139 12.66 8.84 24.23
C GLY A 139 12.11 7.67 23.41
N THR A 140 10.81 7.62 23.13
CA THR A 140 10.22 6.59 22.25
C THR A 140 10.05 7.10 20.83
N ALA A 141 10.07 6.18 19.87
CA ALA A 141 9.79 6.48 18.48
C ALA A 141 8.30 6.76 18.28
N GLN A 142 7.98 7.64 17.34
CA GLN A 142 6.59 7.94 16.99
C GLN A 142 6.13 7.04 15.84
N GLU A 143 5.04 6.27 16.00
CA GLU A 143 4.43 5.53 14.89
C GLU A 143 3.84 6.51 13.85
N LEU A 144 4.26 6.36 12.59
CA LEU A 144 3.70 7.11 11.45
C LEU A 144 2.76 6.25 10.61
N SER A 145 3.06 4.95 10.48
CA SER A 145 2.22 3.98 9.76
C SER A 145 2.58 2.56 10.17
N ASN A 146 1.58 1.72 10.43
CA ASN A 146 1.77 0.28 10.67
C ASN A 146 0.74 -0.52 9.86
N ARG A 147 1.19 -1.30 8.88
CA ARG A 147 0.31 -2.06 7.99
C ARG A 147 0.81 -3.48 7.74
N ILE A 148 -0.12 -4.39 7.54
CA ILE A 148 0.18 -5.77 7.14
C ILE A 148 0.53 -5.78 5.64
N VAL A 149 1.72 -6.27 5.29
CA VAL A 149 2.21 -6.40 3.90
C VAL A 149 2.28 -7.84 3.42
N GLY A 150 2.23 -8.80 4.35
CA GLY A 150 2.15 -10.23 4.07
C GLY A 150 1.53 -10.97 5.24
N SER A 151 0.98 -12.14 4.97
CA SER A 151 0.49 -13.05 6.00
C SER A 151 0.93 -14.46 5.64
N GLU A 152 1.60 -15.11 6.58
CA GLU A 152 1.98 -16.52 6.53
C GLU A 152 0.99 -17.34 7.35
N ARG A 153 1.27 -18.63 7.58
CA ARG A 153 0.30 -19.52 8.25
C ARG A 153 -0.01 -19.09 9.70
N TRP A 154 0.96 -18.51 10.39
CA TRP A 154 0.88 -18.17 11.82
C TRP A 154 1.48 -16.80 12.17
N THR A 155 2.03 -16.10 11.19
CA THR A 155 2.69 -14.81 11.37
C THR A 155 2.22 -13.82 10.32
N ASP A 156 2.02 -12.57 10.73
CA ASP A 156 1.81 -11.46 9.82
C ASP A 156 3.13 -10.70 9.66
N VAL A 157 3.50 -10.42 8.41
CA VAL A 157 4.61 -9.53 8.08
C VAL A 157 4.07 -8.11 8.04
N ARG A 158 4.56 -7.27 8.95
CA ARG A 158 4.17 -5.87 9.06
C ARG A 158 5.25 -4.95 8.54
N GLU A 159 4.83 -3.90 7.86
CA GLU A 159 5.66 -2.75 7.50
C GLU A 159 5.33 -1.62 8.48
N LEU A 160 6.35 -1.21 9.23
CA LEU A 160 6.29 -0.10 10.17
C LEU A 160 7.09 1.07 9.61
N VAL A 161 6.48 2.25 9.63
CA VAL A 161 7.14 3.53 9.45
C VAL A 161 7.08 4.28 10.78
N PHE A 162 8.22 4.66 11.31
CA PHE A 162 8.34 5.37 12.58
C PHE A 162 9.28 6.57 12.46
N ARG A 163 9.15 7.55 13.35
CA ARG A 163 10.10 8.66 13.50
C ARG A 163 11.04 8.38 14.67
N ALA A 164 12.34 8.35 14.42
CA ALA A 164 13.32 8.12 15.48
C ALA A 164 13.43 9.36 16.39
N PRO A 165 13.53 9.19 17.72
CA PRO A 165 13.55 10.32 18.66
C PRO A 165 14.86 11.11 18.65
N ASP A 166 15.96 10.50 18.18
CA ASP A 166 17.29 11.06 18.26
C ASP A 166 17.61 12.04 17.11
N ASP A 167 17.21 11.72 15.88
CA ASP A 167 17.43 12.57 14.70
C ASP A 167 16.14 13.16 14.10
N GLY A 168 14.97 12.70 14.56
CA GLY A 168 13.67 13.14 14.06
C GLY A 168 13.36 12.70 12.63
N LEU A 169 14.16 11.81 12.02
CA LEU A 169 13.95 11.29 10.67
C LEU A 169 12.97 10.10 10.68
N ALA A 170 12.33 9.86 9.54
CA ALA A 170 11.39 8.75 9.39
C ALA A 170 12.04 7.54 8.73
N TYR A 171 11.80 6.36 9.31
CA TYR A 171 12.41 5.11 8.93
C TYR A 171 11.37 4.03 8.71
N ARG A 172 11.61 3.16 7.73
CA ARG A 172 10.78 2.00 7.40
C ARG A 172 11.51 0.70 7.74
N VAL A 173 10.83 -0.18 8.48
CA VAL A 173 11.29 -1.54 8.79
C VAL A 173 10.17 -2.56 8.53
N THR A 174 10.55 -3.82 8.31
CA THR A 174 9.61 -4.94 8.30
C THR A 174 9.88 -5.87 9.47
N TYR A 175 8.82 -6.33 10.12
CA TYR A 175 8.89 -7.23 11.27
C TYR A 175 7.75 -8.25 11.23
N GLU A 176 7.86 -9.30 12.02
CA GLU A 176 6.85 -10.36 12.12
C GLU A 176 6.15 -10.33 13.47
N VAL A 177 4.84 -10.62 13.46
CA VAL A 177 4.03 -10.74 14.67
C VAL A 177 3.16 -11.99 14.54
N GLY A 178 2.86 -12.67 15.64
CA GLY A 178 1.90 -13.78 15.63
C GLY A 178 0.54 -13.30 15.10
N SER A 179 -0.05 -14.02 14.14
CA SER A 179 -1.36 -13.64 13.55
C SER A 179 -2.53 -13.84 14.53
N THR A 180 -2.32 -14.57 15.62
CA THR A 180 -3.32 -14.80 16.68
C THR A 180 -2.71 -14.62 18.06
N GLU A 181 -3.53 -14.25 19.04
CA GLU A 181 -3.16 -14.11 20.46
C GLU A 181 -2.57 -15.41 21.07
N SER A 182 -2.75 -16.55 20.41
CA SER A 182 -2.22 -17.84 20.89
C SER A 182 -0.77 -18.10 20.45
N VAL A 183 -0.20 -17.22 19.62
CA VAL A 183 1.18 -17.31 19.14
C VAL A 183 1.99 -16.17 19.76
N ASP A 184 2.02 -16.16 21.09
CA ASP A 184 2.91 -15.27 21.86
C ASP A 184 4.37 -15.74 21.72
N GLY A 185 5.31 -14.78 21.65
CA GLY A 185 6.74 -15.05 21.67
C GLY A 185 7.43 -15.11 20.29
N VAL A 186 6.76 -14.72 19.21
CA VAL A 186 7.47 -14.46 17.94
C VAL A 186 8.36 -13.24 18.11
N GLU A 187 9.67 -13.43 18.06
CA GLU A 187 10.62 -12.31 18.09
C GLU A 187 10.47 -11.48 16.79
N PRO A 188 10.14 -10.17 16.88
CA PRO A 188 9.77 -9.35 15.73
C PRO A 188 10.79 -9.32 14.59
N PHE A 189 12.07 -9.30 14.95
CA PHE A 189 13.18 -9.12 14.03
C PHE A 189 14.03 -10.37 13.85
N HIS A 190 13.51 -11.57 14.18
CA HIS A 190 14.30 -12.80 14.14
C HIS A 190 14.95 -13.06 12.77
N ARG A 191 14.28 -12.67 11.66
CA ARG A 191 14.83 -12.78 10.30
C ARG A 191 15.92 -11.76 9.96
N ALA A 192 15.98 -10.63 10.67
CA ALA A 192 16.86 -9.51 10.33
C ALA A 192 18.30 -9.66 10.88
N GLY A 193 18.65 -10.76 11.53
CA GLY A 193 19.94 -10.89 12.22
C GLY A 193 20.11 -9.85 13.35
N PRO A 194 21.33 -9.66 13.89
CA PRO A 194 21.56 -8.77 15.04
C PRO A 194 21.42 -7.28 14.70
N VAL A 195 21.48 -6.92 13.42
CA VAL A 195 21.39 -5.54 12.92
C VAL A 195 20.24 -5.43 11.93
N VAL A 196 19.27 -4.58 12.25
CA VAL A 196 18.13 -4.25 11.41
C VAL A 196 18.47 -3.01 10.58
N PHE A 197 18.38 -3.12 9.26
CA PHE A 197 18.51 -1.98 8.36
C PHE A 197 17.16 -1.34 8.11
N ALA A 198 16.97 -0.12 8.61
CA ALA A 198 15.78 0.66 8.37
C ALA A 198 15.99 1.63 7.19
N GLU A 199 15.06 1.66 6.25
CA GLU A 199 15.13 2.54 5.09
C GLU A 199 14.63 3.94 5.45
N HIS A 200 15.42 4.97 5.18
CA HIS A 200 15.00 6.36 5.35
C HIS A 200 13.91 6.71 4.35
N VAL A 201 12.78 7.23 4.84
CA VAL A 201 11.60 7.55 4.02
C VAL A 201 11.13 8.98 4.27
N GLU A 202 10.56 9.60 3.24
CA GLU A 202 9.97 10.94 3.32
C GLU A 202 8.49 10.87 2.94
N GLU A 203 7.64 11.62 3.65
CA GLU A 203 6.24 11.77 3.26
C GLU A 203 6.15 12.56 1.95
N ARG A 204 5.46 11.98 0.96
CA ARG A 204 5.20 12.65 -0.32
C ARG A 204 3.74 12.47 -0.71
N ALA A 205 3.09 13.56 -1.09
CA ALA A 205 1.75 13.50 -1.64
C ALA A 205 1.78 12.73 -2.98
N VAL A 206 1.10 11.59 -3.04
CA VAL A 206 0.96 10.78 -4.26
C VAL A 206 -0.45 10.92 -4.80
N VAL A 207 -0.58 11.34 -6.06
CA VAL A 207 -1.85 11.31 -6.78
C VAL A 207 -2.04 9.91 -7.37
N THR A 208 -2.79 9.07 -6.67
CA THR A 208 -3.12 7.72 -7.16
C THR A 208 -4.27 7.77 -8.16
N ARG A 209 -4.07 7.22 -9.35
CA ARG A 209 -5.16 6.94 -10.29
C ARG A 209 -5.77 5.59 -9.93
N GLU A 210 -6.97 5.61 -9.38
CA GLU A 210 -7.74 4.40 -9.06
C GLU A 210 -8.78 4.13 -10.15
N TRP A 211 -8.90 2.86 -10.56
CA TRP A 211 -10.03 2.41 -11.37
C TRP A 211 -11.22 2.16 -10.46
N ARG A 212 -12.25 3.00 -10.56
CA ARG A 212 -13.52 2.75 -9.88
C ARG A 212 -14.42 1.90 -10.77
N PRO A 213 -15.27 1.03 -10.19
CA PRO A 213 -16.35 0.42 -10.94
C PRO A 213 -17.05 1.51 -11.74
N ALA A 214 -17.24 1.27 -13.04
CA ALA A 214 -18.01 2.19 -13.85
C ALA A 214 -19.39 2.30 -13.18
N VAL A 215 -19.68 3.46 -12.58
CA VAL A 215 -21.04 3.78 -12.16
C VAL A 215 -21.86 3.55 -13.41
N GLU A 216 -22.80 2.60 -13.36
CA GLU A 216 -23.66 2.29 -14.51
C GLU A 216 -24.19 3.62 -15.01
N ARG A 217 -23.72 4.00 -16.19
CA ARG A 217 -24.20 5.21 -16.83
C ARG A 217 -25.67 4.91 -17.03
N PRO A 218 -26.61 5.63 -16.38
CA PRO A 218 -28.03 5.38 -16.59
C PRO A 218 -28.22 5.41 -18.09
N ALA A 219 -28.91 4.40 -18.65
CA ALA A 219 -28.94 4.07 -20.07
C ALA A 219 -29.47 5.25 -20.91
N ARG A 220 -28.65 6.29 -21.09
CA ARG A 220 -28.92 7.45 -21.91
C ARG A 220 -28.75 6.99 -23.35
N GLY A 221 -29.86 6.64 -23.97
CA GLY A 221 -29.90 6.52 -25.42
C GLY A 221 -30.91 5.52 -25.95
N ARG A 222 -31.24 4.43 -25.24
CA ARG A 222 -32.16 3.44 -25.83
C ARG A 222 -33.60 3.91 -25.85
N GLU A 223 -34.06 4.58 -24.80
CA GLU A 223 -35.43 5.09 -24.74
C GLU A 223 -35.62 6.29 -25.68
N VAL A 224 -34.65 7.21 -25.72
CA VAL A 224 -34.72 8.39 -26.61
C VAL A 224 -34.59 7.98 -28.08
N SER A 225 -33.72 7.03 -28.42
CA SER A 225 -33.64 6.50 -29.80
C SER A 225 -34.90 5.75 -30.20
N ARG A 226 -35.54 5.01 -29.28
CA ARG A 226 -36.82 4.35 -29.57
C ARG A 226 -37.94 5.37 -29.80
N ALA A 227 -38.09 6.35 -28.90
CA ALA A 227 -39.08 7.42 -29.05
C ALA A 227 -38.87 8.23 -30.33
N LEU A 228 -37.62 8.58 -30.67
CA LEU A 228 -37.31 9.29 -31.92
C LEU A 228 -37.55 8.43 -33.16
N THR A 229 -37.33 7.12 -33.09
CA THR A 229 -37.63 6.19 -34.19
C THR A 229 -39.14 6.10 -34.41
N GLU A 230 -39.92 5.96 -33.33
CA GLU A 230 -41.38 5.91 -33.38
C GLU A 230 -41.97 7.21 -33.96
N VAL A 231 -41.49 8.38 -33.50
CA VAL A 231 -41.89 9.69 -34.06
C VAL A 231 -41.54 9.80 -35.54
N ARG A 232 -40.35 9.35 -35.96
CA ARG A 232 -39.94 9.38 -37.37
C ARG A 232 -40.80 8.47 -38.25
N THR A 233 -41.19 7.29 -37.75
CA THR A 233 -42.08 6.38 -38.47
C THR A 233 -43.47 6.98 -38.65
N VAL A 234 -44.03 7.62 -37.61
CA VAL A 234 -45.34 8.30 -37.70
C VAL A 234 -45.28 9.44 -38.72
N LEU A 235 -44.25 10.28 -38.66
CA LEU A 235 -44.09 11.40 -39.59
C LEU A 235 -43.89 10.94 -41.04
N SER A 236 -43.15 9.86 -41.27
CA SER A 236 -42.98 9.32 -42.63
C SER A 236 -44.28 8.76 -43.21
N ARG A 237 -45.13 8.12 -42.40
CA ARG A 237 -46.45 7.64 -42.85
C ARG A 237 -47.39 8.80 -43.17
N ALA A 238 -47.39 9.81 -42.32
CA ALA A 238 -48.09 11.07 -42.53
C ALA A 238 -47.67 11.77 -43.84
N GLU A 239 -46.37 11.88 -44.09
CA GLU A 239 -45.83 12.47 -45.33
C GLU A 239 -46.21 11.64 -46.58
N SER A 240 -46.13 10.31 -46.53
CA SER A 240 -46.57 9.44 -47.63
C SER A 240 -48.07 9.52 -47.90
N ALA A 241 -48.90 9.67 -46.87
CA ALA A 241 -50.34 9.86 -47.03
C ALA A 241 -50.68 11.21 -47.69
N LEU A 242 -49.96 12.28 -47.32
CA LEU A 242 -50.15 13.62 -47.88
C LEU A 242 -49.69 13.75 -49.33
N LEU A 243 -48.61 13.08 -49.71
CA LEU A 243 -48.03 13.20 -51.07
C LEU A 243 -48.77 12.36 -52.12
N GLY A 244 -49.78 11.59 -51.73
CA GLY A 244 -50.62 10.82 -52.66
C GLY A 244 -49.94 9.60 -53.30
N ASP A 245 -48.71 9.28 -52.92
CA ASP A 245 -47.93 8.14 -53.45
C ASP A 245 -47.96 6.90 -52.51
N GLY A 246 -48.74 6.94 -51.43
CA GLY A 246 -49.05 5.75 -50.66
C GLY A 246 -50.20 4.95 -51.30
N PRO A 247 -50.22 3.60 -51.20
CA PRO A 247 -51.40 2.84 -51.62
C PRO A 247 -52.59 3.32 -50.78
N THR A 248 -53.52 4.02 -51.41
CA THR A 248 -54.81 4.41 -50.84
C THR A 248 -55.71 3.21 -50.55
N GLU A 249 -55.22 1.98 -50.78
CA GLU A 249 -55.96 0.73 -50.65
C GLU A 249 -56.18 0.23 -49.21
N TYR A 250 -55.63 0.85 -48.16
CA TYR A 250 -55.84 0.36 -46.78
C TYR A 250 -56.07 1.43 -45.71
N LEU A 251 -56.85 2.47 -46.02
CA LEU A 251 -57.49 3.28 -44.97
C LEU A 251 -59.00 3.03 -44.82
N TYR A 252 -59.52 2.02 -45.52
CA TYR A 252 -60.83 1.46 -45.25
C TYR A 252 -60.71 -0.05 -45.17
N GLU A 253 -60.69 -0.59 -43.95
CA GLU A 253 -61.39 -1.81 -43.54
C GLU A 253 -61.03 -2.20 -42.10
N SER A 254 -61.86 -1.76 -41.14
CA SER A 254 -62.24 -2.58 -39.98
C SER A 254 -63.50 -2.10 -39.25
N ASP A 255 -64.06 -0.93 -39.60
CA ASP A 255 -65.11 -0.30 -38.79
C ASP A 255 -66.42 -0.10 -39.57
N GLY A 256 -66.74 -0.97 -40.54
CA GLY A 256 -68.11 -1.23 -41.00
C GLY A 256 -69.02 -0.04 -41.35
N ARG A 257 -68.51 1.14 -41.74
CA ARG A 257 -69.34 2.24 -42.22
C ARG A 257 -69.49 2.13 -43.73
N GLY A 258 -70.61 1.53 -44.14
CA GLY A 258 -71.03 1.48 -45.54
C GLY A 258 -71.14 2.87 -46.15
N LEU A 259 -70.93 2.94 -47.46
CA LEU A 259 -71.09 4.16 -48.26
C LEU A 259 -72.47 4.78 -48.00
N LEU A 260 -72.50 6.07 -47.66
CA LEU A 260 -73.74 6.82 -47.46
C LEU A 260 -74.27 7.26 -48.83
N MET A 261 -75.31 6.60 -49.32
CA MET A 261 -76.21 7.21 -50.30
C MET A 261 -77.10 8.21 -49.57
N ASP A 262 -77.34 9.36 -50.17
CA ASP A 262 -78.40 10.23 -49.69
C ASP A 262 -79.79 9.62 -49.95
N ALA A 263 -80.84 10.28 -49.44
CA ALA A 263 -82.21 9.81 -49.61
C ALA A 263 -82.70 9.79 -51.08
N ALA A 264 -81.94 10.40 -52.01
CA ALA A 264 -82.25 10.42 -53.44
C ALA A 264 -81.51 9.31 -54.23
N GLY A 265 -80.60 8.59 -53.59
CA GLY A 265 -79.80 7.53 -54.23
C GLY A 265 -78.60 8.05 -55.00
N GLU A 266 -78.19 9.31 -54.79
CA GLU A 266 -76.96 9.85 -55.33
C GLU A 266 -75.79 9.64 -54.37
N TRP A 267 -74.60 9.45 -54.95
CA TRP A 267 -73.37 9.24 -54.19
C TRP A 267 -72.84 10.58 -53.68
N VAL A 268 -72.84 10.78 -52.36
CA VAL A 268 -72.24 11.97 -51.76
C VAL A 268 -70.80 11.62 -51.36
N ALA A 269 -69.82 12.28 -51.98
CA ALA A 269 -68.44 12.21 -51.52
C ALA A 269 -68.40 12.78 -50.09
N ALA A 270 -67.98 11.97 -49.11
CA ALA A 270 -67.79 12.41 -47.74
C ALA A 270 -66.64 13.43 -47.69
N TYR A 271 -66.94 14.68 -48.00
CA TYR A 271 -66.02 15.80 -47.80
C TYR A 271 -66.11 16.18 -46.32
N ASP A 272 -65.16 15.65 -45.54
CA ASP A 272 -65.00 16.01 -44.15
C ASP A 272 -64.17 17.31 -44.06
N PRO A 273 -64.75 18.45 -43.66
CA PRO A 273 -64.02 19.71 -43.54
C PRO A 273 -62.89 19.65 -42.50
N GLU A 274 -62.94 18.71 -41.53
CA GLU A 274 -61.83 18.50 -40.59
C GLU A 274 -60.58 17.94 -41.28
N HIS A 275 -60.71 17.36 -42.49
CA HIS A 275 -59.59 16.86 -43.27
C HIS A 275 -58.65 17.98 -43.75
N GLU A 276 -59.17 19.17 -44.06
CA GLU A 276 -58.32 20.32 -44.44
C GLU A 276 -57.58 20.90 -43.23
N GLU A 277 -58.23 20.98 -42.07
CA GLU A 277 -57.59 21.45 -40.84
C GLU A 277 -56.52 20.48 -40.34
N ILE A 278 -56.78 19.17 -40.43
CA ILE A 278 -55.80 18.12 -40.11
C ILE A 278 -54.62 18.17 -41.08
N ASN A 279 -54.87 18.35 -42.39
CA ASN A 279 -53.79 18.47 -43.38
C ASN A 279 -52.97 19.75 -43.19
N ALA A 280 -53.61 20.87 -42.84
CA ALA A 280 -52.92 22.12 -42.51
C ALA A 280 -52.04 21.96 -41.27
N ALA A 281 -52.55 21.34 -40.20
CA ALA A 281 -51.79 21.07 -38.98
C ALA A 281 -50.61 20.11 -39.24
N LEU A 282 -50.78 19.10 -40.08
CA LEU A 282 -49.71 18.20 -40.49
C LEU A 282 -48.63 18.93 -41.30
N GLN A 283 -49.02 19.80 -42.23
CA GLN A 283 -48.11 20.62 -43.03
C GLN A 283 -47.28 21.55 -42.14
N ASP A 284 -47.88 22.15 -41.10
CA ASP A 284 -47.17 22.98 -40.12
C ASP A 284 -46.13 22.17 -39.32
N VAL A 285 -46.47 20.93 -38.92
CA VAL A 285 -45.52 20.02 -38.25
C VAL A 285 -44.39 19.61 -39.20
N ILE A 286 -44.68 19.31 -40.46
CA ILE A 286 -43.66 19.00 -41.48
C ILE A 286 -42.76 20.22 -41.75
N ALA A 287 -43.31 21.43 -41.82
CA ALA A 287 -42.54 22.65 -41.99
C ALA A 287 -41.63 22.95 -40.79
N LEU A 288 -42.11 22.71 -39.57
CA LEU A 288 -41.34 22.87 -38.33
C LEU A 288 -40.16 21.88 -38.26
N LEU A 289 -40.36 20.65 -38.74
CA LEU A 289 -39.39 19.56 -38.66
C LEU A 289 -38.51 19.40 -39.92
N GLY A 290 -38.90 19.99 -41.05
CA GLY A 290 -38.19 19.95 -42.33
C GLY A 290 -36.71 20.36 -42.29
N PRO A 291 -36.30 21.37 -41.49
CA PRO A 291 -34.89 21.73 -41.33
C PRO A 291 -34.04 20.62 -40.69
N TRP A 292 -34.64 19.72 -39.91
CA TRP A 292 -33.95 18.65 -39.19
C TRP A 292 -33.81 17.36 -40.01
N GLN A 293 -34.72 17.10 -40.96
CA GLN A 293 -34.80 15.82 -41.68
C GLN A 293 -33.70 15.59 -42.73
N ARG A 294 -33.11 16.63 -43.35
CA ARG A 294 -32.19 16.42 -44.49
C ARG A 294 -30.70 16.49 -44.20
N THR A 295 -30.25 17.03 -43.06
CA THR A 295 -28.81 17.18 -42.79
C THR A 295 -28.38 17.07 -41.32
N GLY A 296 -29.31 17.01 -40.35
CA GLY A 296 -28.97 17.18 -38.94
C GLY A 296 -28.21 18.49 -38.63
N ARG A 297 -28.24 19.45 -39.57
CA ARG A 297 -27.55 20.74 -39.49
C ARG A 297 -28.43 21.81 -40.13
N PRO A 298 -28.64 22.96 -39.47
CA PRO A 298 -29.40 24.07 -40.04
C PRO A 298 -28.73 24.59 -41.32
N LYS A 299 -29.54 24.98 -42.31
CA LYS A 299 -29.07 25.66 -43.53
C LYS A 299 -28.54 27.05 -43.17
N GLY A 300 -27.49 27.48 -43.88
CA GLY A 300 -26.82 28.77 -43.68
C GLY A 300 -25.30 28.66 -43.90
N THR A 301 -24.62 29.80 -44.00
CA THR A 301 -23.15 29.83 -43.97
C THR A 301 -22.67 29.38 -42.59
N GLU A 302 -21.41 28.93 -42.50
CA GLU A 302 -20.82 28.52 -41.21
C GLU A 302 -20.93 29.64 -40.17
N GLN A 303 -20.82 30.90 -40.60
CA GLN A 303 -21.00 32.09 -39.78
C GLN A 303 -22.43 32.25 -39.26
N GLN A 304 -23.44 32.02 -40.11
CA GLN A 304 -24.85 32.05 -39.69
C GLN A 304 -25.17 30.93 -38.70
N ARG A 305 -24.58 29.74 -38.90
CA ARG A 305 -24.71 28.62 -37.95
C ARG A 305 -24.06 28.93 -36.61
N GLN A 306 -22.86 29.51 -36.61
CA GLN A 306 -22.15 29.91 -35.40
C GLN A 306 -22.92 30.99 -34.63
N ALA A 307 -23.52 31.95 -35.35
CA ALA A 307 -24.36 32.97 -34.75
C ALA A 307 -25.62 32.39 -34.10
N ALA A 308 -26.30 31.43 -34.76
CA ALA A 308 -27.48 30.77 -34.22
C ALA A 308 -27.19 29.87 -33.00
N LEU A 309 -25.98 29.33 -32.89
CA LEU A 309 -25.57 28.50 -31.76
C LEU A 309 -25.00 29.30 -30.58
N LYS A 310 -24.67 30.57 -30.76
CA LYS A 310 -24.15 31.44 -29.69
C LYS A 310 -25.24 31.62 -28.63
N GLY A 311 -24.96 31.14 -27.41
CA GLY A 311 -25.92 31.19 -26.30
C GLY A 311 -26.83 29.97 -26.15
N VAL A 312 -26.66 28.93 -26.98
CA VAL A 312 -27.33 27.64 -26.76
C VAL A 312 -26.52 26.82 -25.74
N PRO A 313 -27.15 26.24 -24.70
CA PRO A 313 -26.46 25.41 -23.72
C PRO A 313 -25.95 24.11 -24.36
N CYS A 314 -24.65 23.84 -24.17
CA CYS A 314 -24.00 22.59 -24.54
C CYS A 314 -24.40 21.46 -23.58
N ALA A 315 -24.22 20.21 -24.00
CA ALA A 315 -24.45 19.02 -23.16
C ALA A 315 -23.59 18.98 -21.87
N CYS A 316 -22.53 19.78 -21.79
CA CYS A 316 -21.72 19.98 -20.57
C CYS A 316 -22.25 21.09 -19.64
N GLY A 317 -23.40 21.70 -19.95
CA GLY A 317 -24.04 22.75 -19.15
C GLY A 317 -23.53 24.17 -19.39
N ARG A 318 -22.56 24.37 -20.30
CA ARG A 318 -21.98 25.69 -20.61
C ARG A 318 -22.46 26.26 -21.94
N LEU A 319 -22.43 27.58 -22.11
CA LEU A 319 -22.85 28.23 -23.36
C LEU A 319 -21.78 28.10 -24.46
N TRP A 320 -22.25 27.87 -25.69
CA TRP A 320 -21.38 27.72 -26.85
C TRP A 320 -20.72 29.05 -27.26
N ALA A 321 -19.38 29.09 -27.32
CA ALA A 321 -18.60 30.32 -27.42
C ALA A 321 -18.23 30.79 -28.84
N GLY A 322 -18.75 30.14 -29.90
CA GLY A 322 -18.70 30.73 -31.25
C GLY A 322 -17.47 30.41 -32.13
N ARG A 323 -16.53 29.54 -31.73
CA ARG A 323 -15.34 29.23 -32.56
C ARG A 323 -15.20 27.75 -32.91
N VAL A 324 -15.01 27.47 -34.20
CA VAL A 324 -14.64 26.15 -34.72
C VAL A 324 -13.16 26.19 -35.12
N ALA A 325 -12.31 25.43 -34.42
CA ALA A 325 -10.98 25.09 -34.89
C ALA A 325 -11.00 23.66 -35.45
N THR A 326 -10.29 23.44 -36.56
CA THR A 326 -10.14 22.14 -37.22
C THR A 326 -9.38 21.16 -36.33
N GLY A 327 -10.09 20.28 -35.64
CA GLY A 327 -9.52 19.20 -34.83
C GLY A 327 -10.48 18.69 -33.76
N HIS A 328 -10.60 17.36 -33.62
CA HIS A 328 -11.56 16.70 -32.72
C HIS A 328 -11.12 16.61 -31.24
N SER A 329 -9.96 17.16 -30.85
CA SER A 329 -9.35 16.87 -29.55
C SER A 329 -9.44 17.96 -28.47
N GLN A 330 -10.13 19.08 -28.68
CA GLN A 330 -10.17 20.19 -27.69
C GLN A 330 -11.59 20.66 -27.35
N HIS A 331 -12.41 19.78 -26.76
CA HIS A 331 -13.76 20.15 -26.30
C HIS A 331 -13.74 21.12 -25.10
N GLY A 332 -12.70 21.03 -24.24
CA GLY A 332 -12.56 21.88 -23.05
C GLY A 332 -12.34 23.37 -23.33
N ALA A 333 -11.79 23.72 -24.50
CA ALA A 333 -11.47 25.11 -24.86
C ALA A 333 -12.66 25.88 -25.50
N ARG A 334 -13.82 25.23 -25.69
CA ARG A 334 -14.92 25.73 -26.54
C ARG A 334 -16.14 26.26 -25.79
N CYS A 335 -16.11 26.21 -24.47
CA CYS A 335 -17.21 26.62 -23.61
C CYS A 335 -16.75 27.76 -22.71
N ALA A 336 -17.44 28.90 -22.76
CA ALA A 336 -17.19 29.98 -21.82
C ALA A 336 -17.56 29.52 -20.40
N ALA A 337 -16.75 29.91 -19.41
CA ALA A 337 -17.21 29.86 -18.02
C ALA A 337 -18.37 30.85 -17.89
N THR A 338 -19.48 30.41 -17.31
CA THR A 338 -20.46 31.32 -16.75
C THR A 338 -19.78 32.06 -15.60
N GLU A 339 -19.65 33.38 -15.73
CA GLU A 339 -19.46 34.26 -14.57
C GLU A 339 -20.67 34.14 -13.63
#